data_AF-R9JJT4-F1
#
_entry.id   AF-R9JJT4-F1
#
_cell.length_a   1.000
_cell.length_b   1.000
_cell.length_c   1.000
_cell.angle_alpha   90.00
_cell.angle_beta   90.00
_cell.angle_gamma   90.00
#
_symmetry.space_group_name_H-M   'P 1'
#
loop_
_entity.id
_entity.type
_entity.pdbx_description
1 polymer ?
#
loop_
_entity_poly.entity_id
_entity_poly.type
_entity_poly.pdbx_seq_one_letter_code
_entity_poly.pdbx_strand_id
1 'polypeptide(L)'
;MKKKKITALLLAASMVLTATACGGSGSDTENTGESTGQEQEPQQESGSESTELTLLMGNDWVDESTDLGAEFTKVIRQYEEEHPEVKITLQGASQQDIKESFQTAALAGGGADIVTMDNSGHAIDLAAMGLLYPLSKLTSAEELIGHRL
;
A
#
# COMPACT_ATOMS: atom_id res chain seq x y z
N MET A 1 36.35 34.35 -17.35
CA MET A 1 36.35 35.35 -16.25
C MET A 1 35.08 36.19 -16.41
N LYS A 2 34.16 36.47 -15.47
CA LYS A 2 33.99 36.26 -14.03
C LYS A 2 32.49 36.38 -13.73
N LYS A 3 31.98 35.55 -12.79
CA LYS A 3 30.63 35.58 -12.20
C LYS A 3 30.42 36.83 -11.34
N LYS A 4 29.21 37.41 -11.31
CA LYS A 4 28.57 38.11 -10.17
C LYS A 4 27.04 38.04 -10.39
N LYS A 5 26.27 37.19 -9.70
CA LYS A 5 25.68 37.35 -8.35
C LYS A 5 25.06 38.74 -8.13
N ILE A 6 23.73 38.82 -8.24
CA ILE A 6 22.93 39.80 -7.50
C ILE A 6 21.75 39.05 -6.88
N THR A 7 21.82 38.96 -5.56
CA THR A 7 20.79 38.54 -4.62
C THR A 7 19.86 39.72 -4.38
N ALA A 8 18.54 39.51 -4.47
CA ALA A 8 17.50 40.35 -3.89
C ALA A 8 16.19 39.57 -4.01
N LEU A 9 15.22 39.64 -3.11
CA LEU A 9 15.07 40.10 -1.74
C LEU A 9 13.62 39.67 -1.41
N LEU A 10 13.40 39.13 -0.20
CA LEU A 10 12.15 39.05 0.57
C LEU A 10 10.80 39.36 -0.12
N LEU A 11 9.76 38.59 0.21
CA LEU A 11 8.77 39.02 1.21
C LEU A 11 7.88 37.86 1.66
N ALA A 12 7.80 37.70 2.98
CA ALA A 12 6.82 36.88 3.66
C ALA A 12 5.40 37.45 3.47
N ALA A 13 4.43 36.58 3.22
CA ALA A 13 3.02 36.88 3.35
C ALA A 13 2.34 35.78 4.17
N SER A 14 1.90 36.22 5.34
CA SER A 14 1.12 35.58 6.40
C SER A 14 -0.28 35.12 6.00
N MET A 15 -0.84 34.17 6.76
CA MET A 15 -2.21 34.09 7.37
C MET A 15 -2.51 32.59 7.60
N VAL A 16 -2.56 32.00 8.81
CA VAL A 16 -3.31 32.22 10.06
C VAL A 16 -4.83 31.95 9.93
N LEU A 17 -5.23 30.84 10.60
CA LEU A 17 -6.56 30.39 11.06
C LEU A 17 -7.52 29.85 9.98
N THR A 18 -8.10 28.66 10.17
CA THR A 18 -9.23 28.50 11.10
C THR A 18 -9.32 27.10 11.72
N ALA A 19 -9.62 27.11 13.02
CA ALA A 19 -10.14 25.96 13.76
C ALA A 19 -11.65 25.86 13.52
N THR A 20 -12.13 24.66 13.22
CA THR A 20 -13.48 24.17 13.54
C THR A 20 -13.23 22.86 14.29
N ALA A 21 -13.34 22.77 15.62
CA ALA A 21 -14.50 23.01 16.47
C ALA A 21 -15.75 22.27 15.98
N CYS A 22 -15.75 20.96 16.14
CA CYS A 22 -16.99 20.22 16.37
C CYS A 22 -16.83 19.48 17.70
N GLY A 23 -17.30 20.13 18.76
CA GLY A 23 -17.51 19.52 20.06
C GLY A 23 -19.02 19.44 20.32
N GLY A 24 -19.44 18.32 20.89
CA GLY A 24 -20.63 18.25 21.74
C GLY A 24 -21.77 17.36 21.25
N SER A 25 -21.89 16.16 21.80
CA SER A 25 -22.85 15.88 22.89
C SER A 25 -22.88 14.39 23.20
N GLY A 26 -22.67 14.04 24.46
CA GLY A 26 -22.95 12.71 24.98
C GLY A 26 -24.42 12.55 25.33
N SER A 27 -24.93 11.33 25.17
CA SER A 27 -25.84 10.67 26.13
C SER A 27 -25.93 9.20 25.75
N ASP A 28 -25.62 8.34 26.73
CA ASP A 28 -25.81 6.90 26.68
C ASP A 28 -27.28 6.54 26.44
N THR A 29 -27.53 5.57 25.55
CA THR A 29 -28.72 4.72 25.59
C THR A 29 -28.37 3.40 24.92
N GLU A 30 -28.22 2.35 25.74
CA GLU A 30 -28.32 0.97 25.31
C GLU A 30 -29.68 0.74 24.64
N ASN A 31 -29.68 0.16 23.44
CA ASN A 31 -30.79 -0.66 23.00
C ASN A 31 -30.26 -1.82 22.16
N THR A 32 -30.43 -3.02 22.72
CA THR A 32 -30.26 -4.31 22.09
C THR A 32 -31.33 -4.46 21.00
N GLY A 33 -30.92 -4.72 19.76
CA GLY A 33 -31.84 -4.85 18.64
C GLY A 33 -31.15 -5.43 17.42
N GLU A 34 -31.11 -6.75 17.37
CA GLU A 34 -30.81 -7.57 16.20
C GLU A 34 -31.67 -7.11 15.01
N SER A 35 -31.02 -6.76 13.89
CA SER A 35 -31.67 -6.71 12.58
C SER A 35 -30.64 -7.03 11.50
N THR A 36 -30.79 -8.23 10.97
CA THR A 36 -30.27 -8.67 9.68
C THR A 36 -30.66 -7.65 8.61
N GLY A 37 -29.67 -7.03 7.97
CA GLY A 37 -29.84 -6.07 6.90
C GLY A 37 -28.77 -6.30 5.86
N GLN A 38 -29.20 -6.69 4.66
CA GLN A 38 -28.36 -6.88 3.48
C GLN A 38 -27.60 -5.59 3.19
N GLU A 39 -26.28 -5.64 3.26
CA GLU A 39 -25.42 -4.55 2.80
C GLU A 39 -25.13 -4.75 1.31
N GLN A 40 -25.60 -3.77 0.56
CA GLN A 40 -25.45 -3.59 -0.88
C GLN A 40 -23.97 -3.66 -1.27
N GLU A 41 -23.69 -4.43 -2.32
CA GLU A 41 -22.42 -4.36 -3.04
C GLU A 41 -22.14 -2.90 -3.43
N PRO A 42 -20.94 -2.37 -3.14
CA PRO A 42 -20.50 -1.13 -3.75
C PRO A 42 -20.38 -1.37 -5.26
N GLN A 43 -21.30 -0.76 -5.97
CA GLN A 43 -21.33 -0.63 -7.41
C GLN A 43 -19.98 -0.09 -7.88
N GLN A 44 -19.25 -0.89 -8.68
CA GLN A 44 -18.00 -0.49 -9.31
C GLN A 44 -18.22 0.80 -10.09
N GLU A 45 -17.67 1.90 -9.58
CA GLU A 45 -17.53 3.14 -10.30
C GLU A 45 -16.38 2.96 -11.30
N SER A 46 -16.72 2.52 -12.52
CA SER A 46 -15.77 2.49 -13.65
C SER A 46 -15.45 3.91 -14.11
N GLY A 47 -14.70 4.64 -13.29
CA GLY A 47 -13.76 5.65 -13.75
C GLY A 47 -12.45 4.93 -14.05
N SER A 48 -11.93 5.08 -15.26
CA SER A 48 -10.60 4.57 -15.63
C SER A 48 -9.52 5.41 -14.92
N GLU A 49 -9.44 5.28 -13.60
CA GLU A 49 -8.31 5.76 -12.82
C GLU A 49 -7.19 4.71 -12.97
N SER A 50 -6.05 5.14 -13.49
CA SER A 50 -4.87 4.28 -13.57
C SER A 50 -4.45 3.88 -12.15
N THR A 51 -4.43 2.58 -11.88
CA THR A 51 -4.01 2.02 -10.59
C THR A 51 -2.50 1.79 -10.62
N GLU A 52 -1.76 2.53 -9.80
CA GLU A 52 -0.33 2.30 -9.58
C GLU A 52 -0.15 1.36 -8.39
N LEU A 53 0.58 0.26 -8.60
CA LEU A 53 0.93 -0.72 -7.58
C LEU A 53 2.43 -0.77 -7.39
N THR A 54 2.86 -0.84 -6.13
CA THR A 54 4.26 -0.99 -5.74
C THR A 54 4.47 -2.35 -5.10
N LEU A 55 5.47 -3.10 -5.60
CA LEU A 55 5.88 -4.40 -5.07
C LEU A 55 7.28 -4.28 -4.47
N LEU A 56 7.40 -4.47 -3.16
CA LEU A 56 8.70 -4.53 -2.47
C LEU A 56 9.14 -5.98 -2.32
N MET A 57 10.25 -6.31 -2.98
CA MET A 57 10.72 -7.69 -3.14
C MET A 57 12.23 -7.80 -2.92
N GLY A 58 12.71 -9.04 -2.76
CA GLY A 58 14.14 -9.33 -2.73
C GLY A 58 14.83 -8.89 -4.02
N ASN A 59 16.07 -8.40 -3.93
CA ASN A 59 16.84 -7.90 -5.09
C ASN A 59 16.85 -8.86 -6.29
N ASP A 60 16.93 -10.17 -6.07
CA ASP A 60 16.95 -11.17 -7.14
C ASP A 60 15.65 -11.22 -7.97
N TRP A 61 14.52 -10.77 -7.42
CA TRP A 61 13.23 -10.70 -8.13
C TRP A 61 13.14 -9.49 -9.06
N VAL A 62 13.89 -8.43 -8.77
CA VAL A 62 13.84 -7.18 -9.54
C VAL A 62 15.01 -7.04 -10.51
N ASP A 63 16.06 -7.84 -10.35
CA ASP A 63 17.23 -7.84 -11.23
C ASP A 63 16.96 -8.65 -12.50
N GLU A 64 16.61 -7.96 -13.59
CA GLU A 64 16.39 -8.54 -14.93
C GLU A 64 17.64 -9.24 -15.50
N SER A 65 18.83 -9.06 -14.93
CA SER A 65 20.03 -9.81 -15.35
C SER A 65 20.07 -11.24 -14.82
N THR A 66 19.24 -11.57 -13.82
CA THR A 66 19.08 -12.92 -13.28
C THR A 66 17.94 -13.66 -13.98
N ASP A 67 18.00 -14.99 -14.02
CA ASP A 67 16.92 -15.80 -14.60
C ASP A 67 15.58 -15.56 -13.88
N LEU A 68 15.62 -15.41 -12.54
CA LEU A 68 14.42 -15.16 -11.74
C LEU A 68 13.81 -13.80 -12.06
N GLY A 69 14.58 -12.72 -12.00
CA GLY A 69 14.08 -11.38 -12.27
C GLY A 69 13.64 -11.19 -13.73
N ALA A 70 14.31 -11.84 -14.68
CA ALA A 70 13.89 -11.84 -16.08
C ALA A 70 12.53 -12.51 -16.30
N GLU A 71 12.31 -13.70 -15.72
CA GLU A 71 11.01 -14.39 -15.83
C GLU A 71 9.92 -13.64 -15.06
N PHE A 72 10.22 -13.13 -13.87
CA PHE A 72 9.24 -12.37 -13.09
C PHE A 72 8.81 -11.08 -13.80
N THR A 73 9.75 -10.36 -14.39
CA THR A 73 9.43 -9.16 -15.18
C THR A 73 8.53 -9.48 -16.38
N LYS A 74 8.68 -10.66 -17.02
CA LYS A 74 7.76 -11.08 -18.09
C LYS A 74 6.33 -11.28 -17.56
N VAL A 75 6.18 -11.89 -16.39
CA VAL A 75 4.88 -12.07 -15.74
C VAL A 75 4.24 -10.72 -15.41
N ILE A 76 5.01 -9.76 -14.88
CA ILE A 76 4.53 -8.40 -14.64
C ILE A 76 4.06 -7.73 -15.93
N ARG A 77 4.85 -7.80 -17.00
CA ARG A 77 4.46 -7.23 -18.31
C ARG A 77 3.20 -7.88 -18.86
N GLN A 78 3.07 -9.20 -18.76
CA GLN A 78 1.86 -9.90 -19.18
C GLN A 78 0.64 -9.43 -18.37
N TYR A 79 0.77 -9.28 -17.05
CA TYR A 79 -0.31 -8.77 -16.21
C TYR A 79 -0.73 -7.35 -16.60
N GLU A 80 0.22 -6.45 -16.87
CA GLU A 80 -0.09 -5.08 -17.33
C GLU A 80 -0.69 -5.04 -18.75
N GLU A 81 -0.36 -5.99 -19.62
CA GLU A 81 -0.98 -6.12 -20.95
C GLU A 81 -2.43 -6.61 -20.85
N GLU A 82 -2.71 -7.54 -19.93
CA GLU A 82 -4.06 -8.04 -19.64
C GLU A 82 -4.91 -7.04 -18.83
N HIS A 83 -4.25 -6.17 -18.04
CA HIS A 83 -4.84 -5.13 -17.19
C HIS A 83 -4.22 -3.75 -17.49
N PRO A 84 -4.59 -3.08 -18.60
CA PRO A 84 -3.97 -1.82 -19.02
C PRO A 84 -4.19 -0.66 -18.05
N GLU A 85 -5.19 -0.76 -17.18
CA GLU A 85 -5.46 0.16 -16.07
C GLU A 85 -4.43 0.04 -14.94
N VAL A 86 -3.64 -1.03 -14.89
CA VAL A 86 -2.65 -1.28 -13.83
C VAL A 86 -1.24 -0.93 -14.31
N LYS A 87 -0.47 -0.29 -13.43
CA LYS A 87 0.97 -0.03 -13.59
C LYS A 87 1.70 -0.54 -12.36
N ILE A 88 2.68 -1.40 -12.53
CA ILE A 88 3.42 -2.07 -11.45
C ILE A 88 4.85 -1.52 -11.39
N THR A 89 5.24 -1.04 -10.22
CA THR A 89 6.61 -0.62 -9.90
C THR A 89 7.25 -1.65 -8.98
N LEU A 90 8.39 -2.20 -9.40
CA LEU A 90 9.19 -3.11 -8.58
C LEU A 90 10.22 -2.34 -7.76
N GLN A 91 10.28 -2.62 -6.45
CA GLN A 91 11.27 -2.10 -5.52
C GLN A 91 12.10 -3.26 -4.96
N GLY A 92 13.41 -3.21 -5.16
CA GLY A 92 14.35 -4.21 -4.63
C GLY A 92 14.94 -3.78 -3.30
N ALA A 93 14.98 -4.69 -2.34
CA ALA A 93 15.78 -4.55 -1.13
C ALA A 93 16.33 -5.91 -0.67
N SER A 94 17.29 -5.90 0.26
CA SER A 94 17.72 -7.15 0.91
C SER A 94 16.62 -7.65 1.85
N GLN A 95 16.55 -8.96 2.12
CA GLN A 95 15.54 -9.52 3.03
C GLN A 95 15.53 -8.85 4.41
N GLN A 96 16.71 -8.47 4.91
CA GLN A 96 16.85 -7.76 6.18
C GLN A 96 16.26 -6.34 6.09
N ASP A 97 16.53 -5.64 4.99
CA ASP A 97 16.07 -4.27 4.78
C ASP A 97 14.57 -4.19 4.47
N ILE A 98 13.99 -5.22 3.83
CA ILE A 98 12.55 -5.24 3.47
C ILE A 98 11.69 -5.04 4.72
N LYS A 99 11.94 -5.78 5.81
CA LYS A 99 11.14 -5.65 7.04
C LYS A 99 11.22 -4.23 7.60
N GLU A 100 12.42 -3.72 7.79
CA GLU A 100 12.65 -2.43 8.45
C GLU A 100 12.15 -1.26 7.59
N SER A 101 12.40 -1.31 6.28
CA SER A 101 11.94 -0.29 5.33
C SER A 101 10.42 -0.27 5.20
N PHE A 102 9.79 -1.43 5.03
CA PHE A 102 8.33 -1.54 4.96
C PHE A 102 7.69 -1.08 6.27
N GLN A 103 8.15 -1.58 7.42
CA GLN A 103 7.61 -1.20 8.72
C GLN A 103 7.68 0.31 8.94
N THR A 104 8.82 0.93 8.61
CA THR A 104 9.01 2.38 8.76
C THR A 104 8.05 3.16 7.85
N ALA A 105 7.92 2.75 6.58
CA ALA A 105 7.03 3.40 5.63
C ALA A 105 5.54 3.22 6.01
N ALA A 106 5.15 2.01 6.42
CA ALA A 106 3.79 1.68 6.86
C ALA A 106 3.37 2.46 8.10
N LEU A 107 4.26 2.59 9.10
CA LEU A 107 4.00 3.43 10.28
C LEU A 107 3.88 4.92 9.94
N ALA A 108 4.50 5.37 8.85
CA ALA A 108 4.34 6.73 8.33
C ALA A 108 3.08 6.91 7.45
N GLY A 109 2.28 5.86 7.25
CA GLY A 109 1.08 5.86 6.42
C GLY A 109 1.33 5.65 4.93
N GLY A 110 2.51 5.15 4.55
CA GLY A 110 2.84 4.78 3.17
C GLY A 110 3.36 3.34 3.08
N GLY A 111 4.23 3.05 2.11
CA GLY A 111 4.82 1.73 1.90
C GLY A 111 4.36 1.09 0.59
N ALA A 112 4.95 -0.05 0.27
CA ALA A 112 4.57 -0.82 -0.91
C ALA A 112 3.20 -1.50 -0.69
N ASP A 113 2.42 -1.63 -1.76
CA ASP A 113 1.11 -2.30 -1.72
C ASP A 113 1.24 -3.80 -1.47
N ILE A 114 2.30 -4.42 -2.04
CA ILE A 114 2.62 -5.83 -1.87
C ILE A 114 4.07 -5.92 -1.40
N VAL A 115 4.31 -6.67 -0.34
CA VAL A 115 5.65 -6.89 0.22
C VAL A 115 5.93 -8.37 0.38
N THR A 116 7.08 -8.84 -0.10
CA THR A 116 7.53 -10.22 0.17
C THR A 116 8.02 -10.32 1.60
N MET A 117 7.53 -11.30 2.34
CA MET A 117 7.99 -11.57 3.69
C MET A 117 8.52 -13.00 3.78
N ASP A 118 9.62 -13.18 4.50
CA ASP A 118 10.12 -14.51 4.84
C ASP A 118 9.30 -15.11 5.99
N ASN A 119 9.27 -16.44 6.06
CA ASN A 119 8.52 -17.20 7.06
C ASN A 119 9.12 -17.13 8.48
N SER A 120 10.07 -16.22 8.74
CA SER A 120 10.85 -16.12 9.99
C SER A 120 10.11 -15.44 11.14
N GLY A 121 8.78 -15.26 11.03
CA GLY A 121 7.95 -14.58 12.03
C GLY A 121 7.76 -13.08 11.78
N HIS A 122 8.43 -12.51 10.78
CA HIS A 122 8.27 -11.09 10.44
C HIS A 122 6.83 -10.72 10.07
N ALA A 123 6.13 -11.57 9.32
CA ALA A 123 4.73 -11.35 8.99
C ALA A 123 3.82 -11.34 10.24
N ILE A 124 4.16 -12.11 11.28
CA ILE A 124 3.39 -12.15 12.53
C ILE A 124 3.53 -10.83 13.28
N ASP A 125 4.75 -10.31 13.41
CA ASP A 125 5.00 -9.02 14.07
C ASP A 125 4.26 -7.88 13.38
N LEU A 126 4.35 -7.79 12.05
CA LEU A 126 3.70 -6.72 11.28
C LEU A 126 2.17 -6.82 11.31
N ALA A 127 1.62 -8.04 11.26
CA ALA A 127 0.19 -8.27 11.41
C ALA A 127 -0.30 -7.87 12.81
N ALA A 128 0.45 -8.18 13.87
CA ALA A 128 0.13 -7.79 15.23
C ALA A 128 0.15 -6.26 15.43
N MET A 129 0.97 -5.54 14.66
CA MET A 129 0.98 -4.08 14.61
C MET A 129 -0.14 -3.49 13.72
N GLY A 130 -0.94 -4.32 13.06
CA GLY A 130 -2.01 -3.89 12.16
C GLY A 130 -1.52 -3.30 10.84
N LEU A 131 -0.25 -3.57 10.45
CA LEU A 131 0.36 -3.02 9.23
C LEU A 131 0.11 -3.87 8.00
N LEU A 132 -0.47 -5.07 8.15
CA LEU A 132 -0.78 -5.96 7.04
C LEU A 132 -2.30 -6.06 6.84
N TYR A 133 -2.71 -6.01 5.58
CA TYR A 133 -4.09 -6.26 5.21
C TYR A 133 -4.43 -7.75 5.43
N PRO A 134 -5.47 -8.09 6.21
CA PRO A 134 -5.81 -9.48 6.48
C PRO A 134 -6.43 -10.13 5.24
N LEU A 135 -5.74 -11.13 4.67
CA LEU A 135 -6.18 -11.83 3.46
C LEU A 135 -7.52 -12.57 3.62
N SER A 136 -7.93 -12.88 4.86
CA SER A 136 -9.25 -13.45 5.16
C SER A 136 -10.42 -12.54 4.78
N LYS A 137 -10.16 -11.25 4.51
CA LYS A 137 -11.17 -10.33 3.96
C LYS A 137 -11.32 -10.43 2.44
N LEU A 138 -10.37 -11.05 1.74
CA LEU A 138 -10.39 -11.21 0.28
C LEU A 138 -10.85 -12.61 -0.14
N THR A 139 -10.50 -13.63 0.63
CA THR A 139 -10.79 -15.04 0.31
C THR A 139 -10.75 -15.90 1.57
N SER A 140 -11.35 -17.09 1.49
CA SER A 140 -11.26 -18.09 2.56
C SER A 140 -9.94 -18.87 2.53
N ALA A 141 -9.53 -19.42 3.67
CA ALA A 141 -8.33 -20.25 3.73
C ALA A 141 -8.49 -21.52 2.87
N GLU A 142 -9.70 -22.06 2.79
CA GLU A 142 -10.05 -23.23 2.00
C GLU A 142 -9.88 -22.98 0.49
N GLU A 143 -10.28 -21.81 -0.01
CA GLU A 143 -10.08 -21.42 -1.41
C GLU A 143 -8.60 -21.26 -1.76
N LEU A 144 -7.80 -20.69 -0.86
CA LEU A 144 -6.35 -20.55 -1.04
C LEU A 144 -5.62 -21.89 -1.14
N ILE A 145 -6.13 -22.93 -0.49
CA ILE A 145 -5.51 -24.28 -0.47
C ILE A 145 -6.14 -25.19 -1.55
N GLY A 146 -7.32 -24.85 -2.06
CA GLY A 146 -8.14 -25.66 -2.96
C GLY A 146 -7.58 -25.82 -4.39
N HIS A 147 -6.75 -24.89 -4.85
CA HIS A 147 -6.06 -24.99 -6.14
C HIS A 147 -4.75 -25.79 -6.03
N ARG A 148 -4.83 -27.03 -5.55
CA ARG A 148 -3.77 -28.02 -5.82
C ARG A 148 -4.03 -28.62 -7.20
N LEU A 149 -3.18 -28.26 -8.17
CA LEU A 149 -3.05 -28.95 -9.45
C LEU A 149 -2.70 -30.43 -9.23
#